data_AF-A0A537TP34-F1
#
_entry.id   AF-A0A537TP34-F1
#
_cell.length_a   1.000
_cell.length_b   1.000
_cell.length_c   1.000
_cell.angle_alpha   90.00
_cell.angle_beta   90.00
_cell.angle_gamma   90.00
#
_symmetry.space_group_name_H-M   'P 1'
#
loop_
_entity.id
_entity.type
_entity.pdbx_description
1 polymer ?
#
loop_
_entity_poly.entity_id
_entity_poly.type
_entity_poly.pdbx_seq_one_letter_code
_entity_poly.pdbx_strand_id
1 'polypeptide(L)'
;MLAEDTFDWYAQDRDGNVWYFGEDTIELATGSTEGSWEAGVDDADPGLIMEANPRVGDRYYQEFARNVAEDQAKVESLVSACIHNQRDCFDHLLLTKETSRLDPGVVENKYYGATVGFILGVNVKGGDERTELVDITTGNCSSR
;
A
#
# COMPACT_ATOMS: atom_id res chain seq x y z
N MET A 1 -1.70 15.00 12.61
CA MET A 1 -0.36 14.71 13.16
C MET A 1 0.12 13.48 12.41
N LEU A 2 1.38 13.43 12.01
CA LEU A 2 1.94 12.23 11.37
C LEU A 2 2.04 11.13 12.46
N ALA A 3 1.56 9.93 12.17
CA ALA A 3 1.57 8.80 13.10
C ALA A 3 2.89 8.03 13.02
N GLU A 4 3.35 7.78 11.80
CA GLU A 4 4.54 6.99 11.46
C GLU A 4 5.37 7.65 10.35
N ASP A 5 6.63 7.26 10.24
CA ASP A 5 7.51 7.59 9.11
C ASP A 5 8.06 6.29 8.52
N THR A 6 7.78 6.04 7.24
CA THR A 6 7.98 4.74 6.61
C THR A 6 8.68 4.86 5.26
N PHE A 7 9.67 4.01 5.03
CA PHE A 7 10.30 3.78 3.72
C PHE A 7 9.90 2.43 3.15
N ASP A 8 9.06 2.46 2.12
CA ASP A 8 8.67 1.26 1.38
C ASP A 8 9.60 0.97 0.20
N TRP A 9 9.91 -0.30 -0.04
CA TRP A 9 10.67 -0.73 -1.21
C TRP A 9 9.81 -1.50 -2.21
N TYR A 10 9.73 -0.97 -3.43
CA TYR A 10 9.00 -1.59 -4.53
C TYR A 10 9.90 -1.88 -5.74
N ALA A 11 9.56 -2.90 -6.52
CA ALA A 11 10.15 -3.12 -7.84
C ALA A 11 9.11 -3.59 -8.87
N GLN A 12 9.27 -3.17 -10.12
CA GLN A 12 8.40 -3.59 -11.21
C GLN A 12 9.06 -4.70 -12.05
N ASP A 13 8.32 -5.77 -12.31
CA ASP A 13 8.77 -6.84 -13.20
C ASP A 13 8.53 -6.50 -14.69
N ARG A 14 8.97 -7.39 -15.59
CA ARG A 14 8.88 -7.17 -17.05
C ARG A 14 7.45 -7.24 -17.60
N ASP A 15 6.55 -7.87 -16.86
CA ASP A 15 5.14 -7.99 -17.24
C ASP A 15 4.33 -6.80 -16.71
N GLY A 16 4.93 -5.97 -15.87
CA GLY A 16 4.39 -4.73 -15.34
C GLY A 16 3.85 -4.84 -13.93
N ASN A 17 3.97 -5.99 -13.27
CA ASN A 17 3.52 -6.14 -11.89
C ASN A 17 4.48 -5.41 -10.96
N VAL A 18 3.93 -4.78 -9.92
CA VAL A 18 4.69 -4.10 -8.88
C VAL A 18 4.72 -4.98 -7.64
N TRP A 19 5.92 -5.32 -7.23
CA TRP A 19 6.24 -6.15 -6.07
C TRP A 19 6.62 -5.27 -4.89
N TYR A 20 6.25 -5.71 -3.69
CA TYR A 20 6.58 -5.08 -2.42
C TYR A 20 7.63 -5.92 -1.69
N PHE A 21 8.76 -5.30 -1.36
CA PHE A 21 9.93 -5.96 -0.80
C PHE A 21 10.14 -5.65 0.68
N GLY A 22 9.29 -4.82 1.29
CA GLY A 22 9.36 -4.51 2.71
C GLY A 22 9.33 -3.02 3.01
N GLU A 23 9.36 -2.73 4.30
CA GLU A 23 9.32 -1.40 4.89
C GLU A 23 10.34 -1.26 6.03
N ASP A 24 10.90 -0.06 6.13
CA ASP A 24 11.56 0.46 7.32
C ASP A 24 10.64 1.54 7.92
N THR A 25 9.89 1.17 8.95
CA THR A 25 8.89 2.02 9.61
C THR A 25 9.29 2.39 11.04
N ILE A 26 8.97 3.63 11.43
CA ILE A 26 9.03 4.08 12.82
C ILE A 26 7.73 4.77 13.26
N GLU A 27 7.13 4.22 14.32
CA GLU A 27 6.00 4.81 15.02
C GLU A 27 6.44 6.06 15.81
N LEU A 28 6.02 7.26 15.41
CA LEU A 28 6.57 8.50 15.96
C LEU A 28 6.20 8.73 17.42
N ALA A 29 5.08 8.17 17.88
CA ALA A 29 4.64 8.29 19.27
C ALA A 29 5.48 7.44 20.24
N THR A 30 5.99 6.30 19.78
CA THR A 30 6.64 5.28 20.63
C THR A 30 8.12 5.06 20.30
N GLY A 31 8.53 5.39 19.08
CA GLY A 31 9.82 5.03 18.50
C GLY A 31 9.93 3.54 18.13
N SER A 32 8.81 2.82 18.05
CA SER A 32 8.80 1.39 17.70
C SER A 32 9.06 1.20 16.21
N THR A 33 9.82 0.16 15.87
CA THR A 33 10.06 -0.30 14.48
C THR A 33 9.52 -1.72 14.26
N GLU A 34 8.62 -2.19 15.12
CA GLU A 34 8.13 -3.58 15.12
C GLU A 34 7.39 -3.98 13.84
N GLY A 35 6.89 -3.01 13.06
CA GLY A 35 6.28 -3.27 11.75
C GLY A 35 7.30 -3.51 10.62
N SER A 36 8.57 -3.14 10.82
CA SER A 36 9.58 -3.20 9.74
C SER A 36 9.88 -4.64 9.32
N TRP A 37 9.96 -4.86 8.02
CA TRP A 37 10.30 -6.17 7.44
C TRP A 37 11.02 -6.01 6.10
N GLU A 38 11.79 -7.01 5.70
CA GLU A 38 12.52 -7.02 4.42
C GLU A 38 12.46 -8.42 3.80
N ALA A 39 12.08 -8.49 2.52
CA ALA A 39 12.06 -9.74 1.77
C ALA A 39 13.45 -10.39 1.72
N GLY A 40 13.50 -11.69 2.02
CA GLY A 40 14.74 -12.47 2.13
C GLY A 40 15.41 -12.41 3.51
N VAL A 41 14.90 -11.60 4.44
CA VAL A 41 15.29 -11.58 5.85
C VAL A 41 14.26 -12.34 6.67
N ASP A 42 14.71 -13.15 7.63
CA ASP A 42 13.84 -13.91 8.56
C ASP A 42 12.70 -14.70 7.89
N ASP A 43 12.97 -15.28 6.72
CA ASP A 43 12.03 -16.07 5.91
C ASP A 43 10.83 -15.24 5.39
N ALA A 44 10.98 -13.91 5.29
CA ALA A 44 9.99 -13.06 4.68
C ALA A 44 10.05 -13.14 3.15
N ASP A 45 8.88 -13.26 2.51
CA ASP A 45 8.76 -13.29 1.05
C ASP A 45 8.24 -11.95 0.52
N PRO A 46 8.68 -11.51 -0.68
CA PRO A 46 8.09 -10.34 -1.31
C PRO A 46 6.66 -10.63 -1.75
N GLY A 47 5.78 -9.66 -1.55
CA GLY A 47 4.39 -9.74 -2.00
C GLY A 47 4.14 -8.90 -3.25
N LEU A 48 2.90 -8.93 -3.71
CA LEU A 48 2.45 -8.11 -4.83
C LEU A 48 1.70 -6.90 -4.29
N ILE A 49 2.08 -5.68 -4.68
CA ILE A 49 1.29 -4.48 -4.33
C ILE A 49 0.27 -4.14 -5.41
N MET A 50 0.64 -4.37 -6.68
CA MET A 50 -0.21 -4.04 -7.83
C MET A 50 0.04 -4.99 -9.00
N GLU A 51 -1.00 -5.69 -9.44
CA GLU A 51 -0.97 -6.46 -10.68
C GLU A 51 -0.83 -5.54 -11.89
N ALA A 52 -0.15 -6.01 -12.94
CA ALA A 52 -0.08 -5.30 -14.22
C ALA A 52 -1.46 -5.12 -14.87
N ASN A 53 -2.35 -6.09 -14.64
CA ASN A 53 -3.68 -6.15 -15.24
C ASN A 53 -4.71 -6.64 -14.19
N PRO A 54 -5.01 -5.83 -13.17
CA PRO A 54 -5.86 -6.25 -12.05
C PRO A 54 -7.29 -6.51 -12.51
N ARG A 55 -7.92 -7.57 -11.97
CA ARG A 55 -9.31 -7.91 -12.25
C ARG A 55 -10.10 -8.02 -10.96
N VAL A 56 -11.35 -7.61 -11.02
CA VAL A 56 -12.27 -7.72 -9.87
C VAL A 56 -12.31 -9.17 -9.37
N GLY A 57 -12.03 -9.34 -8.09
CA GLY A 57 -11.97 -10.64 -7.43
C GLY A 57 -10.58 -11.26 -7.31
N ASP A 58 -9.57 -10.71 -7.99
CA ASP A 58 -8.17 -11.10 -7.79
C ASP A 58 -7.77 -10.90 -6.33
N ARG A 59 -6.94 -11.82 -5.83
CA ARG A 59 -6.47 -11.86 -4.44
C ARG A 59 -4.99 -12.17 -4.42
N TYR A 60 -4.25 -11.38 -3.66
CA TYR A 60 -2.83 -11.54 -3.50
C TYR A 60 -2.43 -11.10 -2.11
N TYR A 61 -1.28 -11.58 -1.67
CA TYR A 61 -0.65 -11.09 -0.45
C TYR A 61 0.29 -9.96 -0.83
N GLN A 62 0.27 -8.92 -0.03
CA GLN A 62 1.16 -7.76 -0.13
C GLN A 62 2.41 -7.98 0.71
N GLU A 63 2.25 -8.67 1.84
CA GLU A 63 3.31 -8.90 2.81
C GLU A 63 3.28 -10.34 3.29
N PHE A 64 4.48 -10.87 3.53
CA PHE A 64 4.67 -12.23 4.04
C PHE A 64 5.82 -12.28 5.02
N ALA A 65 5.71 -11.56 6.14
CA ALA A 65 6.64 -11.60 7.26
C ALA A 65 5.93 -12.17 8.49
N ARG A 66 6.21 -13.43 8.85
CA ARG A 66 5.44 -14.16 9.86
C ARG A 66 5.41 -13.43 11.21
N ASN A 67 4.21 -13.20 11.74
CA ASN A 67 3.95 -12.45 12.99
C ASN A 67 4.43 -10.99 12.99
N VAL A 68 4.87 -10.45 11.84
CA VAL A 68 5.32 -9.07 11.68
C VAL A 68 4.34 -8.34 10.76
N ALA A 69 4.16 -8.84 9.55
CA ALA A 69 3.36 -8.23 8.49
C ALA A 69 2.75 -9.33 7.58
N GLU A 70 1.43 -9.44 7.51
CA GLU A 70 0.73 -10.53 6.81
C GLU A 70 -0.48 -10.04 6.01
N ASP A 71 -0.31 -8.91 5.34
CA ASP A 71 -1.38 -8.21 4.64
C ASP A 71 -1.74 -8.83 3.30
N GLN A 72 -3.03 -8.78 2.99
CA GLN A 72 -3.64 -9.30 1.78
C GLN A 72 -4.56 -8.28 1.17
N ALA A 73 -4.53 -8.18 -0.15
CA ALA A 73 -5.46 -7.40 -0.94
C ALA A 73 -6.40 -8.28 -1.74
N LYS A 74 -7.61 -7.75 -1.93
CA LYS A 74 -8.56 -8.20 -2.94
C LYS A 74 -8.97 -7.02 -3.81
N VAL A 75 -8.87 -7.18 -5.12
CA VAL A 75 -9.37 -6.18 -6.07
C VAL A 75 -10.91 -6.15 -6.05
N GLU A 76 -11.49 -4.98 -5.81
CA GLU A 76 -12.94 -4.82 -5.72
C GLU A 76 -13.54 -4.16 -6.97
N SER A 77 -12.96 -3.06 -7.47
CA SER A 77 -13.50 -2.32 -8.62
C SER A 77 -12.58 -1.18 -9.07
N LEU A 78 -12.97 -0.46 -10.13
CA LEU A 78 -12.46 0.87 -10.45
C LEU A 78 -13.48 1.93 -10.00
N VAL A 79 -13.01 2.95 -9.29
CA VAL A 79 -13.87 3.97 -8.67
C VAL A 79 -13.25 5.37 -8.77
N SER A 80 -14.05 6.38 -8.44
CA SER A 80 -13.55 7.75 -8.24
C SER A 80 -13.48 8.04 -6.74
N ALA A 81 -12.46 8.78 -6.31
CA ALA A 81 -12.32 9.26 -4.94
C ALA A 81 -11.66 10.63 -4.90
N CYS A 82 -11.94 11.40 -3.85
CA CYS A 82 -11.34 12.70 -3.60
C CYS A 82 -10.58 12.66 -2.27
N ILE A 83 -9.45 13.36 -2.21
CA ILE A 83 -8.67 13.59 -0.99
C ILE A 83 -8.93 15.00 -0.46
N HIS A 84 -8.73 15.27 0.83
CA HIS A 84 -9.12 16.54 1.44
C HIS A 84 -8.20 17.69 1.08
N ASN A 85 -6.90 17.41 0.95
CA ASN A 85 -5.87 18.45 0.88
C ASN A 85 -5.57 18.94 -0.54
N GLN A 86 -6.00 18.19 -1.56
CA GLN A 86 -5.99 18.61 -2.95
C GLN A 86 -7.44 18.54 -3.40
N ARG A 87 -8.02 19.62 -3.92
CA ARG A 87 -9.43 19.65 -4.40
C ARG A 87 -9.67 18.74 -5.62
N ASP A 88 -8.79 17.78 -5.83
CA ASP A 88 -8.69 16.92 -6.97
C ASP A 88 -9.36 15.60 -6.61
N CYS A 89 -10.43 15.34 -7.34
CA CYS A 89 -11.00 14.01 -7.41
C CYS A 89 -10.26 13.26 -8.51
N PHE A 90 -9.86 12.04 -8.20
CA PHE A 90 -9.25 11.14 -9.14
C PHE A 90 -10.33 10.17 -9.64
N ASP A 91 -10.27 9.85 -10.92
CA ASP A 91 -11.15 8.86 -11.55
C ASP A 91 -10.35 7.61 -11.90
N HIS A 92 -11.06 6.49 -12.08
CA HIS A 92 -10.47 5.20 -12.45
C HIS A 92 -9.39 4.70 -11.48
N LEU A 93 -9.56 4.96 -10.19
CA LEU A 93 -8.71 4.39 -9.14
C LEU A 93 -9.00 2.91 -8.96
N LEU A 94 -7.94 2.11 -8.89
CA LEU A 94 -8.02 0.73 -8.45
C LEU A 94 -8.35 0.70 -6.95
N LEU A 95 -9.50 0.12 -6.61
CA LEU A 95 -9.90 -0.12 -5.23
C LEU A 95 -9.53 -1.54 -4.82
N THR A 96 -8.69 -1.66 -3.79
CA THR A 96 -8.44 -2.90 -3.07
C THR A 96 -9.12 -2.87 -1.71
N LYS A 97 -9.59 -4.04 -1.28
CA LYS A 97 -9.95 -4.30 0.11
C LYS A 97 -8.80 -5.08 0.75
N GLU A 98 -8.27 -4.55 1.84
CA GLU A 98 -7.11 -5.09 2.54
C GLU A 98 -7.47 -5.63 3.91
N THR A 99 -6.82 -6.73 4.27
CA THR A 99 -7.00 -7.43 5.55
C THR A 99 -5.69 -8.07 5.97
N SER A 100 -5.46 -8.11 7.28
CA SER A 100 -4.32 -8.80 7.86
C SER A 100 -4.75 -10.04 8.64
N ARG A 101 -3.87 -11.04 8.71
CA ARG A 101 -4.05 -12.15 9.66
C ARG A 101 -3.73 -11.74 11.10
N LEU A 102 -2.87 -10.74 11.27
CA LEU A 102 -2.46 -10.24 12.57
C LEU A 102 -3.54 -9.36 13.19
N ASP A 103 -4.28 -8.62 12.35
CA ASP A 103 -5.49 -7.89 12.76
C ASP A 103 -6.72 -8.28 11.92
N PRO A 104 -7.40 -9.39 12.26
CA PRO A 104 -8.60 -9.83 11.55
C PRO A 104 -9.83 -8.95 11.82
N GLY A 105 -9.73 -8.00 12.77
CA GLY A 105 -10.79 -7.07 13.12
C GLY A 105 -10.86 -5.87 12.17
N VAL A 106 -9.72 -5.50 11.61
CA VAL A 106 -9.53 -4.34 10.74
C VAL A 106 -9.73 -4.70 9.26
N VAL A 107 -10.32 -3.76 8.54
CA VAL A 107 -10.45 -3.81 7.09
C VAL A 107 -10.18 -2.42 6.57
N GLU A 108 -9.22 -2.32 5.66
CA GLU A 108 -8.89 -1.08 4.97
C GLU A 108 -9.33 -1.16 3.51
N ASN A 109 -9.73 -0.02 2.95
CA ASN A 109 -9.82 0.15 1.51
C ASN A 109 -8.66 1.05 1.05
N LYS A 110 -7.84 0.57 0.12
CA LYS A 110 -6.80 1.37 -0.53
C LYS A 110 -7.15 1.65 -1.98
N TYR A 111 -6.77 2.83 -2.42
CA TYR A 111 -7.10 3.39 -3.72
C TYR A 111 -5.81 3.76 -4.44
N TYR A 112 -5.63 3.24 -5.65
CA TYR A 112 -4.41 3.43 -6.41
C TYR A 112 -4.68 4.08 -7.77
N GLY A 113 -3.90 5.10 -8.10
CA GLY A 113 -3.92 5.79 -9.38
C GLY A 113 -2.87 5.22 -10.32
N ALA A 114 -3.24 5.01 -11.59
CA ALA A 114 -2.27 4.66 -12.62
C ALA A 114 -1.14 5.71 -12.68
N THR A 115 0.11 5.27 -12.83
CA THR A 115 1.34 6.10 -12.85
C THR A 115 1.68 6.85 -11.56
N VAL A 116 0.81 6.78 -10.54
CA VAL A 116 1.03 7.41 -9.23
C VAL A 116 1.30 6.37 -8.15
N GLY A 117 0.54 5.28 -8.12
CA GLY A 117 0.52 4.35 -6.99
C GLY A 117 -0.55 4.74 -5.98
N PHE A 118 -0.23 4.68 -4.69
CA PHE A 118 -1.18 4.92 -3.61
C PHE A 118 -1.72 6.37 -3.61
N ILE A 119 -3.04 6.52 -3.45
CA ILE A 119 -3.74 7.81 -3.40
C ILE A 119 -4.44 8.01 -2.06
N LEU A 120 -5.11 6.97 -1.57
CA LEU A 120 -5.97 7.03 -0.39
C LEU A 120 -6.05 5.66 0.28
N GLY A 121 -6.05 5.65 1.60
CA GLY A 121 -6.32 4.52 2.47
C GLY A 121 -7.37 4.92 3.50
N VAL A 122 -8.36 4.05 3.76
CA VAL A 122 -9.42 4.30 4.75
C VAL A 122 -9.80 3.02 5.44
N ASN A 123 -9.73 3.02 6.77
CA ASN A 123 -10.31 1.95 7.56
C ASN A 123 -11.84 1.99 7.47
N VAL A 124 -12.41 0.91 6.93
CA VAL A 124 -13.86 0.73 6.78
C VAL A 124 -14.44 -0.18 7.88
N LYS A 125 -13.58 -0.82 8.66
CA LYS A 125 -13.92 -1.59 9.85
C LYS A 125 -12.71 -1.64 10.79
N GLY A 126 -12.95 -1.66 12.10
CA GLY A 126 -11.93 -1.95 13.11
C GLY A 126 -11.04 -0.77 13.51
N GLY A 127 -11.14 0.37 12.81
CA GLY A 127 -10.42 1.60 13.11
C GLY A 127 -11.06 2.81 12.40
N ASP A 128 -10.44 3.97 12.55
CA ASP A 128 -10.85 5.24 11.94
C ASP A 128 -9.72 5.94 11.17
N GLU A 129 -8.63 5.20 10.89
CA GLU A 129 -7.48 5.68 10.15
C GLU A 129 -7.83 6.07 8.71
N ARG A 130 -7.18 7.15 8.26
CA ARG A 130 -7.24 7.64 6.90
C ARG A 130 -5.88 8.23 6.50
N THR A 131 -5.36 7.72 5.39
CA THR A 131 -4.07 8.13 4.82
C THR A 131 -4.29 8.67 3.43
N GLU A 132 -3.75 9.84 3.12
CA GLU A 132 -3.95 10.53 1.84
C GLU A 132 -2.61 10.92 1.23
N LEU A 133 -2.49 10.79 -0.09
CA LEU A 133 -1.38 11.37 -0.84
C LEU A 133 -1.33 12.89 -0.60
N VAL A 134 -0.18 13.42 -0.22
CA VAL A 134 0.01 14.86 0.02
C VAL A 134 0.76 15.54 -1.12
N ASP A 135 1.82 14.92 -1.64
CA ASP A 135 2.65 15.45 -2.72
C ASP A 135 3.36 14.31 -3.47
N ILE A 136 3.70 14.56 -4.74
CA ILE A 136 4.56 13.68 -5.54
C ILE A 136 5.68 14.53 -6.12
N THR A 137 6.91 14.19 -5.77
CA THR A 137 8.09 14.78 -6.42
C THR A 137 8.67 13.79 -7.41
N THR A 138 8.50 14.06 -8.71
CA THR A 138 9.10 13.24 -9.77
C THR A 138 10.51 13.75 -10.12
N GLY A 139 11.49 12.84 -10.16
CA GLY A 139 12.82 13.17 -10.67
C GLY A 139 12.82 13.30 -12.20
N ASN A 140 13.40 14.37 -12.74
CA ASN A 140 13.71 14.47 -14.16
C ASN A 140 14.87 13.53 -14.50
N CYS A 141 14.57 12.29 -14.90
CA CYS A 141 15.57 11.42 -15.50
C CYS A 141 15.83 11.92 -16.93
N SER A 142 16.83 12.77 -17.09
CA SER A 142 17.32 13.17 -18.41
C SER A 142 18.10 11.99 -18.98
N SER A 143 17.58 11.42 -20.06
CA SER A 143 18.26 10.37 -20.83
C SER A 143 19.69 10.81 -21.19
N ARG A 144 20.69 10.04 -20.75
CA ARG A 144 22.06 10.14 -21.28
C ARG A 144 22.23 9.25 -22.50
#